data_AF-A0A841GNV0-F1
#
_entry.id   AF-A0A841GNV0-F1
#
_cell.length_a   1.000
_cell.length_b   1.000
_cell.length_c   1.000
_cell.angle_alpha   90.00
_cell.angle_beta   90.00
_cell.angle_gamma   90.00
#
_symmetry.space_group_name_H-M   'P 1'
#
loop_
_entity.id
_entity.type
_entity.pdbx_description
1 polymer ?
#
loop_
_entity_poly.entity_id
_entity_poly.type
_entity_poly.pdbx_seq_one_letter_code
_entity_poly.pdbx_strand_id
1 'polypeptide(L)' 'MSQSVHGHDVMHMMLELGGQFTRDSLKAAIEVRFGEETRFHTCSAEDMTAEQLIDFLQAKGKFVATDAGFNTREEHICQH' A
#
# COMPACT_ATOMS: atom_id res chain seq x y z
N MET A 1 16.88 -0.54 14.99
CA MET A 1 15.75 -1.38 14.58
C MET A 1 14.81 -0.50 13.79
N SER A 2 15.10 -0.30 12.50
CA SER A 2 14.30 0.58 11.64
C SER A 2 12.95 -0.10 11.40
N GLN A 3 11.92 0.29 12.16
CA GLN A 3 10.55 -0.24 12.06
C GLN A 3 9.82 0.40 10.85
N SER A 4 10.47 0.43 9.69
CA SER A 4 9.86 0.92 8.46
C SER A 4 9.06 -0.21 7.83
N VAL A 5 7.79 0.03 7.50
CA VAL A 5 6.92 -0.98 6.87
C VAL A 5 7.23 -1.04 5.39
N HIS A 6 7.37 -2.25 4.84
CA HIS A 6 7.61 -2.40 3.41
C HIS A 6 6.30 -2.24 2.63
N GLY A 7 6.31 -1.62 1.46
CA GLY A 7 5.10 -1.44 0.64
C GLY A 7 4.36 -2.74 0.31
N HIS A 8 5.06 -3.88 0.34
CA HIS A 8 4.45 -5.21 0.19
C HIS A 8 3.54 -5.60 1.37
N ASP A 9 3.83 -5.19 2.61
CA ASP A 9 2.94 -5.46 3.76
C ASP A 9 1.57 -4.81 3.58
N VAL A 10 1.54 -3.59 3.04
CA VAL A 10 0.29 -2.90 2.71
C VAL A 10 -0.46 -3.63 1.60
N MET A 11 0.23 -4.12 0.58
CA MET A 11 -0.41 -4.91 -0.47
C MET A 11 -0.94 -6.26 0.04
N HIS A 12 -0.22 -6.92 0.94
CA HIS A 12 -0.72 -8.12 1.63
C HIS A 12 -1.99 -7.82 2.42
N MET A 13 -2.00 -6.74 3.20
CA MET A 13 -3.19 -6.29 3.93
C MET A 13 -4.40 -6.09 2.99
N MET A 14 -4.19 -5.46 1.83
CA MET A 14 -5.27 -5.25 0.86
C MET A 14 -5.83 -6.57 0.33
N LEU A 15 -4.99 -7.58 0.12
CA LEU A 15 -5.42 -8.91 -0.33
C LEU A 15 -6.14 -9.68 0.77
N GLU A 16 -5.64 -9.60 2.01
CA GLU A 16 -6.25 -10.22 3.18
C GLU A 16 -7.64 -9.65 3.47
N LEU A 17 -7.78 -8.32 3.41
CA LEU A 17 -9.08 -7.65 3.55
C LEU A 17 -9.99 -7.91 2.35
N GLY A 18 -9.41 -8.04 1.16
CA GLY A 18 -10.14 -8.16 -0.10
C GLY A 18 -10.98 -6.92 -0.43
N GLY A 19 -11.63 -6.93 -1.59
CA GLY A 19 -12.58 -5.88 -1.98
C GLY A 19 -11.97 -4.76 -2.84
N GLN A 20 -12.52 -3.55 -2.76
CA GLN A 20 -12.04 -2.40 -3.53
C GLN A 20 -11.75 -1.27 -2.55
N PHE A 21 -10.59 -0.65 -2.69
CA PHE A 21 -10.16 0.46 -1.86
C PHE A 21 -10.13 1.75 -2.67
N THR A 22 -10.42 2.87 -2.03
CA THR A 22 -10.14 4.20 -2.55
C THR A 22 -8.86 4.74 -1.92
N ARG A 23 -8.37 5.89 -2.41
CA ARG A 23 -7.16 6.51 -1.85
C ARG A 23 -7.35 6.82 -0.36
N ASP A 24 -8.51 7.39 0.01
CA ASP A 24 -8.89 7.66 1.39
C ASP A 24 -9.10 6.38 2.21
N SER A 25 -9.85 5.39 1.70
CA SER A 25 -10.09 4.15 2.45
C SER A 25 -8.81 3.35 2.68
N LEU A 26 -7.91 3.31 1.67
CA LEU A 26 -6.62 2.65 1.82
C LEU A 26 -5.73 3.39 2.82
N LYS A 27 -5.66 4.72 2.73
CA LYS A 27 -4.92 5.54 3.70
C LYS A 27 -5.42 5.26 5.13
N ALA A 28 -6.72 5.35 5.36
CA ALA A 28 -7.30 5.08 6.67
C ALA A 28 -7.05 3.65 7.15
N ALA A 29 -7.13 2.65 6.26
CA ALA A 29 -6.83 1.26 6.59
C ALA A 29 -5.35 1.07 6.99
N ILE A 30 -4.44 1.74 6.27
CA ILE A 30 -3.01 1.75 6.59
C ILE A 30 -2.77 2.41 7.95
N GLU A 31 -3.37 3.57 8.21
CA GLU A 31 -3.23 4.30 9.47
C GLU A 31 -3.79 3.51 10.65
N VAL A 32 -4.89 2.77 10.47
CA VAL A 32 -5.45 1.89 11.51
C VAL A 32 -4.60 0.64 11.73
N ARG A 33 -4.05 0.05 10.67
CA ARG A 33 -3.30 -1.21 10.75
C ARG A 33 -1.86 -1.04 11.22
N PHE A 34 -1.20 -0.01 10.70
CA PHE A 34 0.22 0.25 10.89
C PHE A 34 0.50 1.48 11.75
N GLY A 35 -0.44 2.42 11.87
CA GLY A 35 -0.27 3.69 12.57
C GLY A 35 -0.07 4.87 11.62
N GLU A 36 -0.63 6.03 11.96
CA GLU A 36 -0.51 7.27 11.18
C GLU A 36 0.93 7.79 11.10
N GLU A 37 1.71 7.58 12.17
CA GLU A 37 3.11 8.00 12.24
C GLU A 37 4.07 7.04 11.52
N THR A 38 3.56 5.91 11.00
CA THR A 38 4.39 4.88 10.39
C THR A 38 4.95 5.33 9.04
N ARG A 39 6.25 5.09 8.86
CA ARG A 39 6.98 5.34 7.63
C ARG A 39 7.10 4.08 6.80
N PHE A 40 6.86 4.24 5.51
CA PHE A 40 6.88 3.18 4.52
C PHE A 40 8.13 3.27 3.66
N HIS A 41 8.60 2.12 3.23
CA HIS A 41 9.69 2.02 2.26
C HIS A 41 9.33 0.99 1.19
N THR A 42 9.95 1.12 0.04
CA THR A 42 9.87 0.23 -1.11
C THR A 42 11.28 -0.04 -1.59
N CYS A 43 11.47 -1.02 -2.47
CA CYS A 43 12.79 -1.36 -3.01
C CYS A 43 13.53 -0.20 -3.70
N SER A 44 12.85 0.90 -4.03
CA SER A 44 13.45 2.04 -4.73
C SER A 44 13.27 3.40 -4.03
N ALA A 45 12.50 3.45 -2.94
CA ALA A 45 12.21 4.70 -2.21
C ALA A 45 11.95 4.39 -0.73
N GLU A 46 12.40 5.26 0.16
CA GLU A 46 12.29 5.12 1.62
C GLU A 46 11.67 6.39 2.25
N ASP A 47 11.32 6.30 3.54
CA ASP A 47 10.71 7.38 4.34
C ASP A 47 9.44 8.01 3.73
N MET A 48 8.53 7.16 3.24
CA MET A 48 7.27 7.60 2.65
C MET A 48 6.14 7.60 3.67
N THR A 49 5.22 8.55 3.55
CA THR A 49 3.91 8.48 4.24
C THR A 49 2.99 7.46 3.55
N ALA A 50 1.88 7.10 4.20
CA ALA A 50 0.84 6.26 3.57
C ALA A 50 0.39 6.85 2.22
N GLU A 51 0.18 8.16 2.14
CA GLU A 51 -0.20 8.83 0.88
C GLU A 51 0.87 8.72 -0.20
N GLN A 52 2.14 8.94 0.15
CA GLN A 52 3.24 8.82 -0.81
C GLN A 52 3.42 7.38 -1.29
N LEU A 53 3.24 6.40 -0.40
CA LEU A 53 3.26 4.99 -0.77
C LEU A 53 2.14 4.67 -1.76
N ILE A 54 0.91 5.13 -1.50
CA ILE A 54 -0.23 4.92 -2.41
C ILE A 54 0.06 5.56 -3.77
N ASP A 55 0.57 6.79 -3.79
CA ASP A 55 0.94 7.46 -5.03
C ASP A 55 2.00 6.70 -5.82
N PHE A 56 3.04 6.22 -5.12
CA PHE A 56 4.12 5.44 -5.70
C PHE A 56 3.61 4.12 -6.31
N LEU A 57 2.78 3.37 -5.59
CA LEU A 57 2.20 2.11 -6.06
C LEU A 57 1.27 2.34 -7.25
N GLN A 58 0.48 3.42 -7.22
CA GLN A 58 -0.38 3.83 -8.33
C GLN A 58 0.45 4.18 -9.57
N ALA A 59 1.50 4.98 -9.41
CA ALA A 59 2.40 5.38 -10.49
C ALA A 59 3.16 4.19 -11.09
N LYS A 60 3.46 3.17 -10.30
CA LYS A 60 4.07 1.90 -10.77
C LYS A 60 3.07 0.97 -11.46
N GLY A 61 1.78 1.31 -11.51
CA GLY A 61 0.75 0.44 -12.07
C GLY A 61 0.49 -0.82 -11.24
N LYS A 62 0.79 -0.78 -9.93
CA LYS A 62 0.57 -1.91 -8.99
C LYS A 62 -0.88 -2.00 -8.55
N PHE A 63 -1.65 -0.93 -8.75
CA PHE A 63 -3.09 -0.91 -8.49
C PHE A 63 -3.89 -1.12 -9.77
N VAL A 64 -4.85 -2.03 -9.68
CA VAL A 64 -5.84 -2.30 -10.71
C VAL A 64 -7.06 -1.44 -10.40
N ALA A 65 -7.25 -0.39 -11.19
CA ALA A 65 -8.44 0.44 -11.13
C ALA A 65 -9.69 -0.37 -11.51
N THR A 66 -10.79 -0.10 -10.82
CA THR A 66 -12.11 -0.73 -10.96
C THR A 66 -13.17 0.37 -10.93
N ASP A 67 -14.42 0.02 -11.24
CA ASP A 67 -15.53 0.98 -11.36
C ASP A 67 -15.75 1.82 -10.08
N ALA A 68 -15.49 1.26 -8.90
CA ALA A 68 -15.70 1.95 -7.61
C ALA A 68 -14.42 2.22 -6.79
N GLY A 69 -13.22 1.97 -7.35
CA GLY A 69 -11.96 2.15 -6.62
C GLY A 69 -10.80 1.42 -7.28
N PHE A 70 -9.91 0.85 -6.47
CA PHE A 70 -8.79 0.04 -6.95
C PHE A 70 -8.49 -1.10 -5.98
N ASN A 71 -7.90 -2.18 -6.50
CA ASN A 71 -7.35 -3.26 -5.69
C ASN A 71 -5.91 -3.55 -6.16
N THR A 72 -5.11 -4.18 -5.33
CA THR A 72 -3.85 -4.81 -5.70
C THR A 72 -4.06 -6.26 -6.11
N ARG A 73 -3.03 -6.89 -6.67
CA ARG A 73 -3.03 -8.33 -7.00
C ARG A 73 -1.77 -8.98 -6.46
N GLU A 74 -1.87 -10.24 -6.05
CA GLU A 74 -0.74 -11.05 -5.59
C GLU A 74 0.40 -11.08 -6.60
N GLU A 75 0.09 -11.10 -7.90
CA GLU A 75 1.08 -11.10 -8.99
C GLU A 75 1.96 -9.84 -9.02
N HIS A 76 1.55 -8.76 -8.36
CA HIS A 76 2.30 -7.52 -8.28
C HIS A 76 3.21 -7.43 -7.05
N ILE A 77 3.07 -8.37 -6.11
CA ILE A 77 3.90 -8.50 -4.92
C ILE A 77 5.14 -9.31 -5.30
N CYS A 78 6.31 -8.67 -5.27
CA CYS A 78 7.55 -9.38 -5.56
C CYS A 78 7.99 -10.18 -4.32
N GLN A 79 8.19 -11.50 -4.47
CA GLN A 79 9.00 -12.29 -3.55
C GLN A 79 10.47 -11.95 -3.80
N HIS A 80 11.00 -10.92 -3.14
CA HIS A 80 12.45 -10.66 -3.14
C HIS A 80 13.02 -10.96 -1.76
#